data_AF-A0A941DP14-F1
#
_entry.id   AF-A0A941DP14-F1
#
_cell.length_a   1.000
_cell.length_b   1.000
_cell.length_c   1.000
_cell.angle_alpha   90.00
_cell.angle_beta   90.00
_cell.angle_gamma   90.00
#
_symmetry.space_group_name_H-M   'P 1'
#
loop_
_entity.id
_entity.type
_entity.pdbx_description
1 polymer ?
#
loop_
_entity_poly.entity_id
_entity_poly.type
_entity_poly.pdbx_seq_one_letter_code
_entity_poly.pdbx_strand_id
1 'polypeptide(L)'
;AQIFLVRHGQASFGSENYDQLSPLGAEQARHLGRWWAERDMPVARVVTGAMQRHHQTAAACLASWLDLPESALDASNWQQDARLNEYNHHEVLARHTPAFDDPRAVKRFLMDTPDGKHAFQQIFAAAITRWISGEYDSEYTETWRAFQLRCAQALHA
;
A
#
# COMPACT_ATOMS: atom_id res chain seq x y z
N ALA A 1 2.62 -15.99 -20.00
CA ALA A 1 2.20 -15.92 -18.58
C ALA A 1 1.37 -14.67 -18.37
N GLN A 2 0.44 -14.66 -17.42
CA GLN A 2 -0.33 -13.49 -17.02
C GLN A 2 0.10 -13.07 -15.61
N ILE A 3 0.15 -11.76 -15.35
CA ILE A 3 0.46 -11.20 -14.04
C ILE A 3 -0.71 -10.32 -13.64
N PHE A 4 -1.21 -10.49 -12.42
CA PHE A 4 -2.24 -9.66 -11.85
C PHE A 4 -1.64 -8.82 -10.73
N LEU A 5 -1.75 -7.50 -10.85
CA LEU A 5 -1.29 -6.55 -9.85
C LEU A 5 -2.49 -6.05 -9.05
N VAL A 6 -2.50 -6.34 -7.76
CA VAL A 6 -3.57 -5.95 -6.85
C VAL A 6 -2.99 -4.97 -5.84
N ARG A 7 -3.55 -3.76 -5.78
CA ARG A 7 -3.29 -2.84 -4.67
C ARG A 7 -4.06 -3.33 -3.45
N HIS A 8 -3.44 -3.22 -2.28
CA HIS A 8 -4.09 -3.57 -1.01
C HIS A 8 -5.43 -2.84 -0.82
N GLY A 9 -6.37 -3.48 -0.12
CA GLY A 9 -7.63 -2.85 0.28
C GLY A 9 -7.41 -1.64 1.18
N GLN A 10 -8.45 -0.85 1.44
CA GLN A 10 -8.32 0.34 2.27
C GLN A 10 -7.71 0.02 3.64
N ALA A 11 -6.64 0.74 4.01
CA ALA A 11 -6.03 0.64 5.34
C ALA A 11 -6.91 1.31 6.41
N SER A 12 -6.67 0.95 7.67
CA SER A 12 -7.28 1.60 8.83
C SER A 12 -6.63 2.98 9.07
N PHE A 13 -7.26 4.03 8.54
CA PHE A 13 -6.77 5.40 8.74
C PHE A 13 -7.04 5.85 10.18
N GLY A 14 -5.99 6.26 10.90
CA GLY A 14 -6.10 6.82 12.25
C GLY A 14 -6.21 5.80 13.40
N SER A 15 -6.02 4.50 13.13
CA SER A 15 -5.87 3.46 14.17
C SER A 15 -4.45 3.40 14.72
N GLU A 16 -4.27 2.81 15.91
CA GLU A 16 -2.95 2.60 16.53
C GLU A 16 -2.01 1.75 15.65
N ASN A 17 -2.56 0.80 14.91
CA ASN A 17 -1.85 0.09 13.86
C ASN A 17 -2.37 0.54 12.49
N TYR A 18 -1.62 1.41 11.80
CA TYR A 18 -1.96 1.85 10.44
C TYR A 18 -1.73 0.74 9.40
N ASP A 19 -0.81 -0.19 9.66
CA ASP A 19 -0.46 -1.27 8.74
C ASP A 19 -1.44 -2.45 8.81
N GLN A 20 -2.73 -2.17 8.78
CA GLN A 20 -3.76 -3.19 8.68
C GLN A 20 -4.92 -2.69 7.82
N LEU A 21 -5.65 -3.61 7.21
CA LEU A 21 -6.89 -3.28 6.52
C LEU A 21 -7.95 -2.74 7.49
N SER A 22 -8.79 -1.85 6.98
CA SER A 22 -10.06 -1.54 7.63
C SER A 22 -11.07 -2.65 7.37
N PRO A 23 -12.22 -2.70 8.08
CA PRO A 23 -13.31 -3.60 7.73
C PRO A 23 -13.74 -3.46 6.26
N LEU A 24 -13.75 -2.23 5.74
CA LEU A 24 -14.03 -1.96 4.32
C LEU A 24 -12.93 -2.51 3.41
N GLY A 25 -11.66 -2.38 3.79
CA GLY A 25 -10.53 -2.95 3.03
C GLY A 25 -10.59 -4.48 2.94
N ALA A 26 -11.01 -5.14 4.02
CA ALA A 26 -11.23 -6.58 4.02
C ALA A 26 -12.39 -6.97 3.08
N GLU A 27 -13.51 -6.25 3.10
CA GLU A 27 -14.62 -6.49 2.16
C GLU A 27 -14.19 -6.27 0.70
N GLN A 28 -13.42 -5.22 0.40
CA GLN A 28 -12.87 -4.98 -0.93
C GLN A 28 -12.06 -6.18 -1.43
N ALA A 29 -11.21 -6.76 -0.57
CA ALA A 29 -10.42 -7.95 -0.90
C ALA A 29 -11.30 -9.19 -1.14
N ARG A 30 -12.34 -9.41 -0.32
CA ARG A 30 -13.28 -10.53 -0.52
C ARG A 30 -14.08 -10.38 -1.81
N HIS A 31 -14.55 -9.16 -2.12
CA HIS A 31 -15.24 -8.87 -3.37
C HIS A 31 -14.36 -9.22 -4.58
N LEU A 32 -13.07 -8.89 -4.53
CA LEU A 32 -12.12 -9.23 -5.56
C LEU A 32 -11.96 -10.75 -5.73
N GLY A 33 -11.89 -11.49 -4.62
CA GLY A 33 -11.85 -12.96 -4.62
C GLY A 33 -13.08 -13.60 -5.28
N ARG A 34 -14.29 -13.16 -4.92
CA ARG A 34 -15.54 -13.61 -5.55
C ARG A 34 -15.54 -13.36 -7.05
N TRP A 35 -15.16 -12.14 -7.46
CA TRP A 35 -15.09 -11.76 -8.88
C TRP A 35 -14.11 -12.62 -9.68
N TRP A 36 -13.00 -13.04 -9.05
CA TRP A 36 -12.00 -13.94 -9.62
C TRP A 36 -12.55 -15.36 -9.81
N ALA A 37 -13.29 -15.85 -8.81
CA ALA A 37 -13.93 -17.17 -8.84
C ALA A 37 -15.00 -17.25 -9.94
N GLU A 38 -15.84 -16.22 -10.06
CA GLU A 38 -16.87 -16.10 -11.12
C GLU A 38 -16.29 -16.13 -12.55
N ARG A 39 -14.98 -15.93 -12.70
CA ARG A 39 -14.28 -15.88 -14.00
C ARG A 39 -13.36 -17.06 -14.24
N ASP A 40 -13.38 -18.06 -13.35
CA ASP A 40 -12.51 -19.23 -13.41
C ASP A 40 -11.03 -18.86 -13.59
N MET A 41 -10.61 -17.75 -13.01
CA MET A 41 -9.27 -17.21 -13.18
C MET A 41 -8.29 -17.93 -12.23
N PRO A 42 -7.30 -18.69 -12.74
CA PRO A 42 -6.42 -19.48 -11.89
C PRO A 42 -5.32 -18.63 -11.24
N VAL A 43 -5.00 -18.91 -9.98
CA VAL A 43 -3.85 -18.35 -9.28
C VAL A 43 -2.85 -19.46 -8.98
N ALA A 44 -1.71 -19.44 -9.67
CA ALA A 44 -0.65 -20.44 -9.52
C ALA A 44 0.45 -20.02 -8.53
N ARG A 45 0.64 -18.71 -8.33
CA ARG A 45 1.66 -18.14 -7.45
C ARG A 45 1.12 -16.86 -6.83
N VAL A 46 1.45 -16.67 -5.54
CA VAL A 46 1.10 -15.49 -4.76
C VAL A 46 2.39 -14.83 -4.32
N VAL A 47 2.53 -13.55 -4.63
CA VAL A 47 3.66 -12.72 -4.17
C VAL A 47 3.09 -11.49 -3.48
N THR A 48 3.54 -11.20 -2.27
CA THR A 48 3.12 -10.02 -1.51
C THR A 48 4.32 -9.16 -1.13
N GLY A 49 4.08 -7.87 -0.86
CA GLY A 49 5.03 -7.09 -0.05
C GLY A 49 5.06 -7.59 1.40
N ALA A 50 5.93 -7.00 2.21
CA ALA A 50 6.15 -7.35 3.61
C ALA A 50 5.15 -6.74 4.59
N MET A 51 4.25 -5.88 4.13
CA MET A 51 3.32 -5.14 4.98
C MET A 51 2.09 -5.98 5.33
N GLN A 52 1.59 -5.84 6.55
CA GLN A 52 0.50 -6.68 7.05
C GLN A 52 -0.77 -6.49 6.21
N ARG A 53 -1.08 -5.27 5.77
CA ARG A 53 -2.22 -5.01 4.88
C ARG A 53 -2.11 -5.68 3.50
N HIS A 54 -0.90 -5.99 3.03
CA HIS A 54 -0.69 -6.73 1.78
C HIS A 54 -1.07 -8.19 1.98
N HIS A 55 -0.54 -8.80 3.03
CA HIS A 55 -0.88 -10.16 3.41
C HIS A 55 -2.38 -10.32 3.66
N GLN A 56 -3.00 -9.41 4.42
CA GLN A 56 -4.44 -9.44 4.69
C GLN A 56 -5.29 -9.31 3.42
N THR A 57 -4.86 -8.50 2.45
CA THR A 57 -5.56 -8.40 1.16
C THR A 57 -5.47 -9.72 0.39
N ALA A 58 -4.28 -10.31 0.30
CA ALA A 58 -4.10 -11.61 -0.35
C ALA A 58 -4.92 -12.70 0.33
N ALA A 59 -4.92 -12.74 1.68
CA ALA A 59 -5.66 -13.73 2.46
C ALA A 59 -7.17 -13.65 2.25
N ALA A 60 -7.76 -12.47 2.45
CA ALA A 60 -9.19 -12.28 2.26
C ALA A 60 -9.63 -12.55 0.81
N CYS A 61 -8.81 -12.17 -0.17
CA CYS A 61 -9.07 -12.43 -1.58
C CYS A 61 -9.01 -13.92 -1.91
N LEU A 62 -7.94 -14.62 -1.54
CA LEU A 62 -7.74 -16.02 -1.91
C LEU A 62 -8.65 -16.97 -1.14
N ALA A 63 -8.92 -16.68 0.13
CA ALA A 63 -9.92 -17.41 0.90
C ALA A 63 -11.31 -17.31 0.25
N SER A 64 -11.69 -16.10 -0.19
CA SER A 64 -12.96 -15.91 -0.89
C SER A 64 -12.98 -16.49 -2.31
N TRP A 65 -11.82 -16.60 -2.98
CA TRP A 65 -11.69 -17.24 -4.29
C TRP A 65 -11.85 -18.76 -4.20
N LEU A 66 -11.29 -19.37 -3.15
CA LEU A 66 -11.35 -20.82 -2.90
C LEU A 66 -12.61 -21.26 -2.13
N ASP A 67 -13.49 -20.33 -1.78
CA ASP A 67 -14.67 -20.55 -0.93
C ASP A 67 -14.33 -21.25 0.40
N LEU A 68 -13.33 -20.74 1.10
CA LEU A 68 -12.85 -21.27 2.39
C LEU A 68 -12.72 -20.18 3.44
N PRO A 69 -12.79 -20.51 4.74
CA PRO A 69 -12.48 -19.55 5.79
C PRO A 69 -11.00 -19.17 5.77
N GLU A 70 -10.67 -17.90 6.04
CA GLU A 70 -9.27 -17.41 6.04
C GLU A 70 -8.33 -18.24 6.94
N SER A 71 -8.84 -18.84 8.02
CA SER A 71 -8.08 -19.72 8.92
C SER A 71 -7.67 -21.08 8.32
N ALA A 72 -8.30 -21.50 7.23
CA ALA A 72 -7.98 -22.72 6.50
C ALA A 72 -7.10 -22.46 5.27
N LEU A 73 -6.74 -21.20 5.01
CA LEU A 73 -5.90 -20.83 3.88
C LEU A 73 -4.44 -21.21 4.15
N ASP A 74 -3.87 -22.05 3.29
CA ASP A 74 -2.44 -22.35 3.33
C ASP A 74 -1.64 -21.23 2.64
N ALA A 75 -0.98 -20.41 3.46
CA ALA A 75 -0.09 -19.34 2.99
C ALA A 75 1.40 -19.74 3.03
N SER A 76 1.74 -21.00 3.33
CA SER A 76 3.13 -21.45 3.50
C SER A 76 3.97 -21.36 2.21
N ASN A 77 3.31 -21.38 1.05
CA ASN A 77 3.94 -21.26 -0.26
C ASN A 77 3.94 -19.83 -0.82
N TRP A 78 3.45 -18.84 -0.08
CA TRP A 78 3.46 -17.45 -0.54
C TRP A 78 4.87 -16.87 -0.47
N GLN A 79 5.23 -16.13 -1.51
CA GLN A 79 6.50 -15.44 -1.56
C GLN A 79 6.33 -14.02 -1.06
N GLN A 80 7.08 -13.65 -0.03
CA GLN A 80 7.19 -12.26 0.39
C GLN A 80 8.39 -11.60 -0.30
N ASP A 81 8.16 -10.45 -0.93
CA ASP A 81 9.19 -9.64 -1.58
C ASP A 81 9.09 -8.18 -1.14
N ALA A 82 10.02 -7.74 -0.30
CA ALA A 82 10.06 -6.37 0.21
C ALA A 82 10.25 -5.31 -0.89
N ARG A 83 10.69 -5.70 -2.10
CA ARG A 83 10.76 -4.80 -3.25
C ARG A 83 9.38 -4.35 -3.76
N LEU A 84 8.30 -5.00 -3.31
CA LEU A 84 6.91 -4.61 -3.56
C LEU A 84 6.32 -3.71 -2.46
N ASN A 85 7.09 -3.36 -1.42
CA ASN A 85 6.64 -2.44 -0.39
C ASN A 85 6.39 -1.04 -0.95
N GLU A 86 5.48 -0.29 -0.35
CA GLU A 86 5.24 1.12 -0.65
C GLU A 86 6.49 1.97 -0.40
N TYR A 87 6.50 3.15 -1.01
CA TYR A 87 7.48 4.18 -0.72
C TYR A 87 7.26 4.74 0.69
N ASN A 88 8.31 5.33 1.27
CA ASN A 88 8.25 5.98 2.57
C ASN A 88 7.53 7.34 2.48
N HIS A 89 6.20 7.31 2.57
CA HIS A 89 5.37 8.52 2.51
C HIS A 89 5.66 9.52 3.64
N HIS A 90 6.15 9.05 4.79
CA HIS A 90 6.58 9.92 5.89
C HIS A 90 7.79 10.75 5.47
N GLU A 91 8.84 10.13 4.93
CA GLU A 91 10.00 10.87 4.43
C GLU A 91 9.60 11.81 3.29
N VAL A 92 8.80 11.34 2.32
CA VAL A 92 8.33 12.18 1.20
C VAL A 92 7.67 13.45 1.70
N LEU A 93 6.78 13.33 2.70
CA LEU A 93 6.08 14.46 3.28
C LEU A 93 7.02 15.34 4.11
N ALA A 94 7.87 14.76 4.97
CA ALA A 94 8.78 15.49 5.84
C ALA A 94 9.84 16.30 5.06
N ARG A 95 10.34 15.78 3.93
CA ARG A 95 11.29 16.54 3.08
C ARG A 95 10.65 17.73 2.39
N HIS A 96 9.35 17.65 2.07
CA HIS A 96 8.63 18.78 1.48
C HIS A 96 8.12 19.78 2.54
N THR A 97 7.69 19.28 3.69
CA THR A 97 7.16 20.09 4.80
C THR A 97 7.80 19.59 6.10
N PRO A 98 8.96 20.12 6.52
CA PRO A 98 9.71 19.62 7.67
C PRO A 98 8.92 19.55 8.99
N ALA A 99 7.95 20.46 9.16
CA ALA A 99 7.06 20.43 10.33
C ALA A 99 6.21 19.14 10.41
N PHE A 100 5.98 18.45 9.30
CA PHE A 100 5.18 17.22 9.23
C PHE A 100 5.98 15.94 9.54
N ASP A 101 7.26 16.06 9.91
CA ASP A 101 8.01 14.96 10.52
C ASP A 101 7.40 14.56 11.89
N ASP A 102 6.69 15.48 12.55
CA ASP A 102 5.89 15.20 13.75
C ASP A 102 4.42 14.87 13.38
N PRO A 103 3.94 13.64 13.63
CA PRO A 103 2.54 13.27 13.41
C PRO A 103 1.53 14.16 14.14
N ARG A 104 1.91 14.76 15.27
CA ARG A 104 1.05 15.70 16.02
C ARG A 104 0.85 17.00 15.26
N ALA A 105 1.87 17.46 14.53
CA ALA A 105 1.77 18.64 13.67
C ALA A 105 0.83 18.38 12.48
N VAL A 106 0.88 17.19 11.88
CA VAL A 106 -0.07 16.77 10.83
C VAL A 106 -1.50 16.73 11.39
N LYS A 107 -1.70 16.13 12.57
CA LYS A 107 -3.01 16.07 13.22
C LYS A 107 -3.56 17.47 13.50
N ARG A 108 -2.74 18.37 14.05
CA ARG A 108 -3.11 19.76 14.32
C ARG A 108 -3.43 20.51 13.04
N PHE A 109 -2.63 20.34 11.99
CA PHE A 109 -2.91 20.93 10.68
C PHE A 109 -4.27 20.51 10.13
N LEU A 110 -4.60 19.22 10.22
CA LEU A 110 -5.88 18.67 9.76
C LEU A 110 -7.08 19.22 10.56
N MET A 111 -6.91 19.54 11.84
CA MET A 111 -7.98 20.01 12.73
C MET A 111 -8.16 21.54 12.69
N ASP A 112 -7.06 22.29 12.61
CA ASP A 112 -7.05 23.75 12.80
C ASP A 112 -7.15 24.51 11.46
N THR A 113 -6.97 23.82 10.33
CA THR A 113 -7.07 24.42 8.99
C THR A 113 -8.48 24.26 8.43
N PRO A 114 -9.13 25.34 7.94
CA PRO A 114 -10.37 25.24 7.18
C PRO A 114 -10.18 24.31 5.98
N ASP A 115 -11.04 23.31 5.85
CA ASP A 115 -10.89 22.22 4.86
C ASP A 115 -9.50 21.56 4.91
N GLY A 116 -9.00 21.29 6.13
CA GLY A 116 -7.65 20.78 6.37
C GLY A 116 -7.34 19.48 5.63
N LYS A 117 -8.34 18.63 5.34
CA LYS A 117 -8.16 17.44 4.51
C LYS A 117 -7.80 17.80 3.07
N HIS A 118 -8.52 18.73 2.46
CA HIS A 118 -8.21 19.18 1.10
C HIS A 118 -6.87 19.92 1.05
N ALA A 119 -6.61 20.80 2.02
CA ALA A 119 -5.32 21.48 2.14
C ALA A 119 -4.15 20.49 2.30
N PHE A 120 -4.34 19.44 3.10
CA PHE A 120 -3.34 18.38 3.28
C PHE A 120 -3.12 17.59 1.97
N GLN A 121 -4.19 17.30 1.22
CA GLN A 121 -4.08 16.64 -0.08
C GLN A 121 -3.25 17.47 -1.08
N GLN A 122 -3.40 18.80 -1.08
CA GLN A 122 -2.61 19.68 -1.93
C GLN A 122 -1.12 19.64 -1.54
N ILE A 123 -0.81 19.71 -0.24
CA ILE A 123 0.58 19.59 0.27
C ILE A 123 1.17 18.23 -0.07
N PHE A 124 0.41 17.15 0.16
CA PHE A 124 0.85 15.80 -0.14
C PHE A 124 1.12 15.61 -1.64
N ALA A 125 0.26 16.15 -2.51
CA ALA A 125 0.46 16.11 -3.96
C ALA A 125 1.73 16.87 -4.39
N ALA A 126 2.01 18.03 -3.77
CA ALA A 126 3.24 18.79 -4.00
C ALA A 126 4.49 18.03 -3.50
N ALA A 127 4.41 17.37 -2.34
CA ALA A 127 5.48 16.53 -1.81
C ALA A 127 5.80 15.35 -2.74
N ILE A 128 4.78 14.66 -3.26
CA ILE A 128 4.94 13.59 -4.25
C ILE A 128 5.54 14.15 -5.54
N THR A 129 5.05 15.29 -6.04
CA THR A 129 5.59 15.95 -7.25
C THR A 129 7.08 16.25 -7.10
N ARG A 130 7.50 16.73 -5.94
CA ARG A 130 8.91 16.97 -5.62
C ARG A 130 9.74 15.69 -5.64
N TRP A 131 9.24 14.61 -5.05
CA TRP A 131 9.95 13.34 -5.00
C TRP A 131 10.08 12.69 -6.38
N ILE A 132 9.02 12.73 -7.19
CA ILE A 132 9.03 12.12 -8.54
C ILE A 132 9.84 12.92 -9.56
N SER A 133 10.15 14.20 -9.31
CA SER A 133 10.89 15.04 -10.26
C SER A 133 12.35 14.60 -10.43
N GLY A 134 12.93 13.95 -9.42
CA GLY A 134 14.35 13.58 -9.40
C GLY A 134 15.31 14.74 -9.14
N GLU A 135 14.82 15.99 -9.10
CA GLU A 135 15.64 17.19 -8.88
C GLU A 135 16.24 17.24 -7.46
N TYR A 136 15.63 16.53 -6.52
CA TYR A 136 15.98 16.53 -5.09
C TYR A 136 16.44 15.14 -4.60
N ASP A 137 16.88 14.27 -5.51
CA ASP A 137 17.24 12.87 -5.20
C ASP A 137 18.24 12.73 -4.04
N SER A 138 19.19 13.67 -3.92
CA SER A 138 20.20 13.65 -2.83
C SER A 138 19.60 13.85 -1.43
N GLU A 139 18.33 14.23 -1.33
CA GLU A 139 17.65 14.44 -0.05
C GLU A 139 16.79 13.26 0.40
N TYR A 140 16.61 12.24 -0.44
CA TYR A 140 15.75 11.10 -0.14
C TYR A 140 16.56 9.83 0.09
N THR A 141 16.15 9.00 1.06
CA THR A 141 16.78 7.69 1.28
C THR A 141 16.50 6.72 0.12
N GLU A 142 15.34 6.87 -0.52
CA GLU A 142 14.96 6.15 -1.73
C GLU A 142 14.47 7.16 -2.78
N THR A 143 15.18 7.24 -3.92
CA THR A 143 14.77 8.08 -5.05
C THR A 143 13.58 7.48 -5.77
N TRP A 144 12.82 8.29 -6.51
CA TRP A 144 11.74 7.78 -7.36
C TRP A 144 12.26 6.72 -8.35
N ARG A 145 13.45 6.96 -8.92
CA ARG A 145 14.08 6.01 -9.83
C ARG A 145 14.43 4.69 -9.14
N ALA A 146 14.95 4.73 -7.91
CA ALA A 146 15.26 3.54 -7.12
C ALA A 146 13.99 2.74 -6.79
N PHE A 147 12.91 3.43 -6.37
CA PHE A 147 11.59 2.83 -6.12
C PHE A 147 11.07 2.10 -7.38
N GLN A 148 11.07 2.77 -8.53
CA GLN A 148 10.65 2.15 -9.80
C GLN A 148 11.50 0.93 -10.15
N LEU A 149 12.82 1.01 -9.98
CA LEU A 149 13.75 -0.07 -10.29
C LEU A 149 13.49 -1.29 -9.43
N ARG A 150 13.36 -1.15 -8.10
CA ARG A 150 13.09 -2.31 -7.24
C ARG A 150 11.73 -2.95 -7.53
N CYS A 151 10.69 -2.14 -7.81
CA CYS A 151 9.37 -2.64 -8.16
C CYS A 151 9.40 -3.43 -9.49
N ALA A 152 10.13 -2.93 -10.50
CA ALA A 152 10.31 -3.65 -11.77
C ALA A 152 11.09 -4.96 -11.57
N GLN A 153 12.16 -4.94 -10.76
CA GLN A 153 12.95 -6.13 -10.46
C GLN A 153 12.17 -7.22 -9.73
N ALA A 154 11.15 -6.86 -8.94
CA ALA A 154 10.26 -7.83 -8.30
C ALA A 154 9.44 -8.65 -9.32
N LEU A 155 9.16 -8.09 -10.50
CA LEU A 155 8.40 -8.78 -11.56
C LEU A 155 9.25 -9.76 -12.40
N HIS A 156 10.57 -9.71 -12.24
CA HIS A 156 11.52 -10.55 -12.99
C HIS A 156 12.06 -11.74 -12.18
N ALA A 157 11.57 -11.94 -10.95
CA ALA A 157 12.03 -12.96 -10.03
C ALA A 157 11.19 -14.25 -10.04
#